data_AF-A0A6V7HVU5-F1
#
_entry.id   AF-A0A6V7HVU5-F1
#
_cell.length_a   1.000
_cell.length_b   1.000
_cell.length_c   1.000
_cell.angle_alpha   90.00
_cell.angle_beta   90.00
_cell.angle_gamma   90.00
#
_symmetry.space_group_name_H-M   'P 1'
#
loop_
_entity.id
_entity.type
_entity.pdbx_description
1 polymer ?
#
loop_
_entity_poly.entity_id
_entity_poly.type
_entity_poly.pdbx_seq_one_letter_code
_entity_poly.pdbx_strand_id
1 'polypeptide(L)'
;EPIGDLIFALQRIYCTVANKNLDSLDRLSNVLESLCKRMCSSALDALQIDDRIDILDNVPKSQQKVNSLKICASTLEALIAYRLNSWSPDSGNIAQNIFSLFKSYNEIIEFTKTLNKPGKGKKGDKSRKDADTTATTQKRGPKVGIKLPSTIIDVETIHKALAVLFNDSVSFASREQANFLKKRADFHIYCLQTCIQIFQNSKILRNVERQKHRESCEKIYLKIGEILHKNIICNLPAVQEFDEDVAILGLECFKEFCDVMCTVFTGELSKFLAEICEPSPSEGLSAQIITLIASLQKLVDEYYTEEVEEEGAKKKIPVILFETMTLLLNKTTITAGSYGALFGWLTGLAKMENIETNIALSILQLITNIEDRDSEY
;
A
#
# COMPACT_ATOMS: atom_id res chain seq x y z
N GLU A 1 1.15 9.40 25.38
CA GLU A 1 -0.21 9.06 24.93
C GLU A 1 -0.20 8.90 23.41
N PRO A 2 -1.06 8.03 22.85
CA PRO A 2 -1.18 7.83 21.39
C PRO A 2 -2.01 8.96 20.77
N ILE A 3 -1.42 10.15 20.66
CA ILE A 3 -2.13 11.37 20.20
C ILE A 3 -2.70 11.21 18.78
N GLY A 4 -1.97 10.54 17.88
CA GLY A 4 -2.46 10.25 16.53
C GLY A 4 -3.76 9.45 16.53
N ASP A 5 -3.82 8.36 17.30
CA ASP A 5 -5.03 7.53 17.44
C ASP A 5 -6.19 8.30 18.06
N LEU A 6 -5.92 9.17 19.04
CA LEU A 6 -6.93 10.05 19.63
C LEU A 6 -7.50 11.02 18.60
N ILE A 7 -6.64 11.70 17.83
CA ILE A 7 -7.09 12.61 16.75
C ILE A 7 -7.89 11.83 15.70
N PHE A 8 -7.45 10.61 15.36
CA PHE A 8 -8.16 9.76 14.43
C PHE A 8 -9.56 9.36 14.94
N ALA A 9 -9.69 9.00 16.21
CA ALA A 9 -10.99 8.72 16.82
C ALA A 9 -11.90 9.97 16.83
N LEU A 10 -11.35 11.12 17.20
CA LEU A 10 -12.09 12.39 17.25
C LEU A 10 -12.58 12.83 15.86
N GLN A 11 -11.73 12.73 14.82
CA GLN A 11 -12.15 13.09 13.46
C GLN A 11 -13.24 12.16 12.93
N ARG A 12 -13.23 10.86 13.29
CA ARG A 12 -14.30 9.93 12.92
C ARG A 12 -15.62 10.29 13.58
N ILE A 13 -15.59 10.61 14.88
CA ILE A 13 -16.78 11.08 15.60
C ILE A 13 -17.31 12.32 14.90
N TYR A 14 -16.45 13.32 14.66
CA TYR A 14 -16.84 14.54 13.96
C TYR A 14 -17.50 14.25 12.61
N CYS A 15 -16.86 13.48 11.73
CA CYS A 15 -17.40 13.19 10.39
C CYS A 15 -18.72 12.39 10.46
N THR A 16 -18.93 11.58 11.50
CA THR A 16 -20.16 10.79 11.66
C THR A 16 -21.33 11.63 12.17
N VAL A 17 -21.06 12.63 13.02
CA VAL A 17 -22.11 13.43 13.68
C VAL A 17 -22.15 14.89 13.24
N ALA A 18 -21.38 15.28 12.21
CA ALA A 18 -21.29 16.65 11.71
C ALA A 18 -22.67 17.29 11.41
N ASN A 19 -23.64 16.48 10.98
CA ASN A 19 -24.99 16.95 10.66
C ASN A 19 -25.88 17.23 11.89
N LYS A 20 -25.39 17.01 13.12
CA LYS A 20 -26.18 17.13 14.35
C LYS A 20 -26.12 18.51 15.04
N ASN A 21 -25.45 19.50 14.45
CA ASN A 21 -25.41 20.91 14.90
C ASN A 21 -25.22 21.08 16.42
N LEU A 22 -24.14 20.53 16.98
CA LEU A 22 -23.79 20.67 18.40
C LEU A 22 -22.60 21.63 18.56
N ASP A 23 -22.67 22.58 19.51
CA ASP A 23 -21.58 23.55 19.78
C ASP A 23 -20.21 22.90 20.06
N SER A 24 -20.21 21.70 20.64
CA SER A 24 -18.99 20.93 20.90
C SER A 24 -18.31 20.44 19.61
N LEU A 25 -19.08 20.24 18.52
CA LEU A 25 -18.56 19.87 17.21
C LEU A 25 -17.88 21.05 16.53
N ASP A 26 -18.39 22.27 16.71
CA ASP A 26 -17.75 23.47 16.17
C ASP A 26 -16.37 23.70 16.82
N ARG A 27 -16.28 23.51 18.14
CA ARG A 27 -14.98 23.56 18.84
C ARG A 27 -14.02 22.49 18.33
N LEU A 28 -14.50 21.26 18.15
CA LEU A 28 -13.67 20.16 17.65
C LEU A 28 -13.21 20.43 16.20
N SER A 29 -14.10 20.91 15.34
CA SER A 29 -13.79 21.31 13.97
C SER A 29 -12.70 22.38 13.96
N ASN A 30 -12.86 23.45 14.73
CA ASN A 30 -11.86 24.51 14.86
C ASN A 30 -10.48 24.01 15.32
N VAL A 31 -10.45 23.04 16.24
CA VAL A 31 -9.20 22.41 16.68
C VAL A 31 -8.57 21.59 15.55
N LEU A 32 -9.33 20.75 14.86
CA LEU A 32 -8.84 19.93 13.75
C LEU A 32 -8.34 20.80 12.58
N GLU A 33 -9.08 21.85 12.22
CA GLU A 33 -8.70 22.85 11.21
C GLU A 33 -7.39 23.56 11.57
N SER A 34 -7.27 24.02 12.82
CA SER A 34 -6.07 24.66 13.35
C SER A 34 -4.87 23.71 13.32
N LEU A 35 -5.06 22.44 13.70
CA LEU A 35 -4.04 21.42 13.64
C LEU A 35 -3.58 21.17 12.21
N CYS A 36 -4.51 20.99 11.25
CA CYS A 36 -4.15 20.86 9.84
C CYS A 36 -3.27 22.02 9.38
N LYS A 37 -3.70 23.26 9.61
CA LYS A 37 -2.96 24.45 9.18
C LYS A 37 -1.55 24.51 9.78
N ARG A 38 -1.41 24.17 11.06
CA ARG A 38 -0.12 24.24 11.78
C ARG A 38 0.81 23.07 11.46
N MET A 39 0.26 21.91 11.09
CA MET A 39 1.03 20.70 10.78
C MET A 39 1.43 20.61 9.29
N CYS A 40 0.87 21.46 8.43
CA CYS A 40 1.29 21.58 7.03
C CYS A 40 2.72 22.15 6.84
N SER A 41 3.32 22.76 7.87
CA SER A 41 4.74 23.16 7.81
C SER A 41 5.65 21.95 7.96
N SER A 42 6.92 22.06 7.54
CA SER A 42 7.89 20.96 7.66
C SER A 42 7.95 20.44 9.11
N ALA A 43 7.66 19.15 9.26
CA ALA A 43 7.61 18.50 10.56
C ALA A 43 9.00 18.38 11.20
N LEU A 44 10.05 18.26 10.38
CA LEU A 44 11.43 18.11 10.86
C LEU A 44 11.96 19.41 11.46
N ASP A 45 11.65 20.56 10.83
CA ASP A 45 12.01 21.89 11.33
C ASP A 45 11.37 22.14 12.70
N ALA A 46 10.09 21.79 12.86
CA ALA A 46 9.37 21.93 14.12
C ALA A 46 9.94 21.04 15.24
N LEU A 47 10.52 19.90 14.89
CA LEU A 47 11.13 18.96 15.84
C LEU A 47 12.60 19.30 16.17
N GLN A 48 13.19 20.32 15.53
CA GLN A 48 14.59 20.75 15.72
C GLN A 48 15.56 19.56 15.59
N ILE A 49 15.36 18.75 14.56
CA ILE A 49 16.19 17.60 14.26
C ILE A 49 17.32 18.02 13.31
N ASP A 50 18.37 18.63 13.87
CA ASP A 50 19.52 19.12 13.10
C ASP A 50 20.59 18.01 12.92
N ASP A 51 20.91 17.27 14.00
CA ASP A 51 21.97 16.25 13.99
C ASP A 51 21.45 14.81 13.87
N ARG A 52 21.72 14.20 12.70
CA ARG A 52 21.42 12.79 12.36
C ARG A 52 22.12 11.77 13.28
N ILE A 53 23.21 12.18 13.95
CA ILE A 53 24.09 11.29 14.70
C ILE A 53 23.53 11.00 16.11
N ASP A 54 22.73 11.90 16.67
CA ASP A 54 22.25 11.81 18.05
C ASP A 54 20.99 10.95 18.21
N ILE A 55 20.13 10.81 17.20
CA ILE A 55 18.80 10.18 17.36
C ILE A 55 18.87 8.66 17.53
N LEU A 56 19.91 8.02 17.00
CA LEU A 56 20.10 6.57 17.10
C LEU A 56 20.77 6.15 18.41
N ASP A 57 21.18 7.10 19.26
CA ASP A 57 21.75 6.78 20.57
C ASP A 57 20.65 6.36 21.55
N ASN A 58 20.97 5.43 22.45
CA ASN A 58 20.02 4.89 23.43
C ASN A 58 19.83 5.81 24.66
N VAL A 59 20.13 7.10 24.52
CA VAL A 59 19.99 8.07 25.61
C VAL A 59 18.56 8.61 25.67
N PRO A 60 18.05 8.98 26.85
CA PRO A 60 16.65 9.41 27.02
C PRO A 60 16.21 10.54 26.06
N LYS A 61 17.09 11.52 25.81
CA LYS A 61 16.80 12.63 24.87
C LYS A 61 16.56 12.14 23.44
N SER A 62 17.35 11.16 22.99
CA SER A 62 17.26 10.59 21.64
C SER A 62 16.00 9.74 21.49
N GLN A 63 15.68 8.92 22.50
CA GLN A 63 14.43 8.17 22.56
C GLN A 63 13.21 9.11 22.54
N GLN A 64 13.27 10.23 23.26
CA GLN A 64 12.20 11.24 23.23
C GLN A 64 12.02 11.86 21.84
N LYS A 65 13.11 12.17 21.12
CA LYS A 65 13.04 12.64 19.73
C LYS A 65 12.44 11.58 18.79
N VAL A 66 12.84 10.32 18.91
CA VAL A 66 12.25 9.20 18.15
C VAL A 66 10.75 9.08 18.41
N ASN A 67 10.34 9.15 19.68
CA ASN A 67 8.92 9.09 20.04
C ASN A 67 8.14 10.28 19.50
N SER A 68 8.73 11.49 19.53
CA SER A 68 8.11 12.69 18.97
C SER A 68 7.93 12.55 17.45
N LEU A 69 8.90 11.97 16.75
CA LEU A 69 8.82 11.67 15.32
C LEU A 69 7.67 10.70 15.00
N LYS A 70 7.55 9.61 15.78
CA LYS A 70 6.47 8.63 15.62
C LYS A 70 5.08 9.25 15.86
N ILE A 71 4.95 10.06 16.90
CA ILE A 71 3.70 10.77 17.22
C ILE A 71 3.37 11.79 16.12
N CYS A 72 4.37 12.48 15.60
CA CYS A 72 4.18 13.45 14.51
C CYS A 72 3.69 12.74 13.24
N ALA A 73 4.31 11.62 12.86
CA ALA A 73 3.89 10.82 11.71
C ALA A 73 2.43 10.34 11.84
N SER A 74 2.05 9.75 12.98
CA SER A 74 0.67 9.30 13.18
C SER A 74 -0.33 10.47 13.27
N THR A 75 0.08 11.62 13.82
CA THR A 75 -0.74 12.82 13.82
C THR A 75 -1.00 13.32 12.39
N LEU A 76 0.01 13.33 11.53
CA LEU A 76 -0.13 13.72 10.14
C LEU A 76 -1.07 12.79 9.37
N GLU A 77 -0.95 11.47 9.55
CA GLU A 77 -1.91 10.50 8.98
C GLU A 77 -3.34 10.76 9.46
N ALA A 78 -3.53 11.05 10.75
CA ALA A 78 -4.86 11.33 11.31
C ALA A 78 -5.49 12.58 10.67
N LEU A 79 -4.68 13.60 10.41
CA LEU A 79 -5.12 14.84 9.79
C LEU A 79 -5.35 14.68 8.27
N ILE A 80 -4.55 13.85 7.59
CA ILE A 80 -4.82 13.44 6.19
C ILE A 80 -6.17 12.73 6.12
N ALA A 81 -6.42 11.78 7.02
CA ALA A 81 -7.69 11.06 7.11
C ALA A 81 -8.86 12.00 7.38
N TYR A 82 -8.73 12.93 8.32
CA TYR A 82 -9.73 13.96 8.58
C TYR A 82 -10.07 14.74 7.31
N ARG A 83 -9.06 15.22 6.56
CA ARG A 83 -9.27 15.99 5.33
C ARG A 83 -9.95 15.18 4.23
N LEU A 84 -9.58 13.91 4.07
CA LEU A 84 -10.25 13.00 3.13
C LEU A 84 -11.71 12.74 3.55
N ASN A 85 -11.97 12.55 4.84
CA ASN A 85 -13.29 12.16 5.32
C ASN A 85 -14.28 13.31 5.40
N SER A 86 -13.80 14.52 5.69
CA SER A 86 -14.58 15.76 5.71
C SER A 86 -14.71 16.43 4.35
N TRP A 87 -14.11 15.86 3.29
CA TRP A 87 -14.14 16.44 1.96
C TRP A 87 -15.57 16.55 1.42
N SER A 88 -15.97 17.78 1.09
CA SER A 88 -17.17 18.09 0.32
C SER A 88 -16.85 18.93 -0.92
N PRO A 89 -17.74 18.96 -1.94
CA PRO A 89 -17.54 19.79 -3.14
C PRO A 89 -17.36 21.29 -2.83
N ASP A 90 -17.99 21.77 -1.76
CA ASP A 90 -17.95 23.17 -1.33
C ASP A 90 -16.70 23.54 -0.52
N SER A 91 -15.91 22.53 -0.13
CA SER A 91 -14.75 22.75 0.72
C SER A 91 -13.60 23.39 -0.05
N GLY A 92 -13.13 24.56 0.36
CA GLY A 92 -12.00 25.25 -0.27
C GLY A 92 -10.65 24.59 0.03
N ASN A 93 -9.78 24.46 -0.98
CA ASN A 93 -8.38 24.06 -0.87
C ASN A 93 -8.08 22.70 -0.19
N ILE A 94 -9.05 21.78 -0.07
CA ILE A 94 -8.82 20.49 0.63
C ILE A 94 -7.70 19.67 -0.01
N ALA A 95 -7.68 19.55 -1.34
CA ALA A 95 -6.65 18.78 -2.05
C ALA A 95 -5.22 19.29 -1.74
N GLN A 96 -5.02 20.61 -1.71
CA GLN A 96 -3.75 21.24 -1.36
C GLN A 96 -3.37 20.97 0.11
N ASN A 97 -4.35 21.00 1.02
CA ASN A 97 -4.13 20.70 2.43
C ASN A 97 -3.71 19.23 2.64
N ILE A 98 -4.41 18.29 2.01
CA ILE A 98 -4.06 16.86 2.02
C ILE A 98 -2.62 16.68 1.56
N PHE A 99 -2.28 17.25 0.41
CA PHE A 99 -0.95 17.11 -0.17
C PHE A 99 0.14 17.76 0.70
N SER A 100 -0.14 18.89 1.35
CA SER A 100 0.82 19.55 2.24
C SER A 100 1.10 18.72 3.50
N LEU A 101 0.05 18.17 4.12
CA LEU A 101 0.19 17.23 5.24
C LEU A 101 0.96 15.97 4.83
N PHE A 102 0.64 15.43 3.65
CA PHE A 102 1.37 14.31 3.06
C PHE A 102 2.86 14.63 2.87
N LYS A 103 3.21 15.83 2.37
CA LYS A 103 4.62 16.21 2.23
C LYS A 103 5.36 16.20 3.56
N SER A 104 4.79 16.81 4.60
CA SER A 104 5.38 16.78 5.94
C SER A 104 5.51 15.35 6.48
N TYR A 105 4.55 14.46 6.18
CA TYR A 105 4.64 13.05 6.53
C TYR A 105 5.76 12.36 5.77
N ASN A 106 5.85 12.58 4.45
CA ASN A 106 6.84 11.95 3.58
C ASN A 106 8.26 12.40 3.94
N GLU A 107 8.46 13.65 4.38
CA GLU A 107 9.72 14.12 4.94
C GLU A 107 10.17 13.27 6.15
N ILE A 108 9.25 12.92 7.05
CA ILE A 108 9.53 12.02 8.17
C ILE A 108 9.90 10.62 7.66
N ILE A 109 9.15 10.07 6.70
CA ILE A 109 9.44 8.76 6.12
C ILE A 109 10.85 8.72 5.52
N GLU A 110 11.18 9.66 4.65
CA GLU A 110 12.49 9.72 3.99
C GLU A 110 13.64 9.96 4.98
N PHE A 111 13.39 10.76 6.02
CA PHE A 111 14.31 10.93 7.13
C PHE A 111 14.58 9.60 7.86
N THR A 112 13.55 8.84 8.20
CA THR A 112 13.75 7.52 8.86
C THR A 112 14.45 6.51 7.95
N LYS A 113 14.12 6.48 6.65
CA LYS A 113 14.81 5.62 5.66
C LYS A 113 16.29 5.96 5.56
N THR A 114 16.63 7.24 5.49
CA THR A 114 18.03 7.69 5.39
C THR A 114 18.83 7.39 6.66
N LEU A 115 18.22 7.48 7.84
CA LEU A 115 18.86 7.08 9.11
C LEU A 115 19.13 5.56 9.19
N ASN A 116 18.25 4.75 8.59
CA ASN A 116 18.35 3.29 8.64
C ASN A 116 19.34 2.70 7.64
N LYS A 117 19.85 3.50 6.68
CA LYS A 117 20.88 3.04 5.75
C LYS A 117 22.20 2.81 6.52
N PRO A 118 22.82 1.62 6.42
CA PRO A 118 24.10 1.37 7.06
C PRO A 118 25.13 2.35 6.50
N GLY A 119 25.66 3.23 7.36
CA GLY A 119 26.68 4.18 6.95
C GLY A 119 27.89 3.43 6.40
N LYS A 120 28.19 3.62 5.10
CA LYS A 120 29.50 3.26 4.54
C LYS A 120 30.53 4.00 5.39
N GLY A 121 31.26 3.28 6.24
CA GLY A 121 32.28 3.86 7.10
C GLY A 121 33.22 4.72 6.26
N LYS A 122 33.37 6.00 6.63
CA LYS A 122 34.49 6.81 6.15
C LYS A 122 35.77 6.10 6.61
N LYS A 123 36.40 5.36 5.70
CA LYS A 123 37.76 4.83 5.87
C LYS A 123 38.71 6.01 6.05
N GLY A 124 39.31 6.08 7.23
CA GLY A 124 40.67 6.55 7.45
C GLY A 124 40.92 8.05 7.37
N ASP A 125 41.23 8.64 8.52
CA ASP A 125 42.51 9.34 8.57
C ASP A 125 43.30 8.89 9.82
N LYS A 126 44.57 8.55 9.61
CA LYS A 126 45.50 8.03 10.61
C LYS A 126 46.31 9.20 11.17
N SER A 127 46.11 9.52 12.45
CA SER A 127 47.14 10.05 13.39
C SER A 127 46.43 10.35 14.71
N ARG A 128 46.94 10.12 15.93
CA ARG A 128 48.24 9.73 16.50
C ARG A 128 47.94 9.08 17.87
N LYS A 129 48.80 8.16 18.32
CA LYS A 129 48.93 7.70 19.72
C LYS A 129 49.31 8.91 20.63
N ASP A 130 49.01 9.03 21.92
CA ASP A 130 49.18 8.11 23.06
C ASP A 130 48.34 8.58 24.29
N ALA A 131 48.26 7.70 25.30
CA ALA A 131 48.01 7.93 26.74
C ALA A 131 46.56 7.86 27.31
N ASP A 132 46.16 6.62 27.64
CA ASP A 132 45.83 6.12 28.99
C ASP A 132 44.97 6.97 29.95
N THR A 133 43.70 6.59 30.16
CA THR A 133 43.13 6.09 31.46
C THR A 133 41.60 5.92 31.37
N THR A 134 41.12 4.75 31.81
CA THR A 134 39.79 4.46 32.38
C THR A 134 38.57 5.23 31.84
N ALA A 135 37.98 4.74 30.76
CA ALA A 135 36.56 4.97 30.48
C ALA A 135 35.92 3.65 30.05
N THR A 136 34.94 3.21 30.82
CA THR A 136 34.03 2.12 30.53
C THR A 136 33.45 2.28 29.13
N THR A 137 34.03 1.58 28.15
CA THR A 137 33.43 1.40 26.83
C THR A 137 32.18 0.54 27.01
N GLN A 138 31.06 1.18 27.34
CA GLN A 138 29.74 0.65 27.07
C GLN A 138 29.74 0.29 25.57
N LYS A 139 29.74 -1.01 25.29
CA LYS A 139 29.45 -1.54 23.95
C LYS A 139 28.12 -0.90 23.53
N ARG A 140 28.17 0.13 22.68
CA ARG A 140 26.97 0.66 22.02
C ARG A 140 26.36 -0.54 21.31
N GLY A 141 25.20 -0.98 21.79
CA GLY A 141 24.44 -2.05 21.16
C GLY A 141 24.20 -1.73 19.68
N PRO A 142 23.85 -2.74 18.87
CA PRO A 142 23.57 -2.53 17.46
C PRO A 142 22.58 -1.36 17.29
N LYS A 143 22.92 -0.39 16.44
CA LYS A 143 22.03 0.74 16.11
C LYS A 143 20.78 0.16 15.45
N VAL A 144 19.73 -0.04 16.24
CA VAL A 144 18.43 -0.48 15.74
C VAL A 144 17.82 0.71 15.00
N GLY A 145 17.52 0.53 13.71
CA GLY A 145 16.88 1.56 12.91
C GLY A 145 15.55 2.01 13.50
N ILE A 146 15.13 3.23 13.17
CA ILE A 146 13.82 3.74 13.58
C ILE A 146 12.74 3.03 12.76
N LYS A 147 11.92 2.22 13.45
CA LYS A 147 10.69 1.65 12.89
C LYS A 147 9.51 2.53 13.26
N LEU A 148 8.84 3.08 12.26
CA LEU A 148 7.59 3.82 12.43
C LEU A 148 6.44 2.88 12.81
N PRO A 149 5.40 3.38 13.52
CA PRO A 149 4.20 2.60 13.80
C PRO A 149 3.50 2.18 12.50
N SER A 150 2.62 1.19 12.59
CA SER A 150 1.73 0.87 11.48
C SER A 150 0.81 2.04 11.16
N THR A 151 0.36 2.16 9.91
CA THR A 151 -0.60 3.21 9.53
C THR A 151 -1.85 3.15 10.41
N ILE A 152 -2.37 4.32 10.77
CA ILE A 152 -3.64 4.46 11.48
C ILE A 152 -4.82 4.67 10.54
N ILE A 153 -4.56 4.82 9.23
CA ILE A 153 -5.58 4.97 8.20
C ILE A 153 -6.41 3.69 8.13
N ASP A 154 -7.73 3.85 8.12
CA ASP A 154 -8.67 2.73 8.00
C ASP A 154 -9.09 2.46 6.55
N VAL A 155 -9.77 1.32 6.36
CA VAL A 155 -10.22 0.83 5.05
C VAL A 155 -11.12 1.84 4.33
N GLU A 156 -11.97 2.55 5.06
CA GLU A 156 -12.89 3.54 4.48
C GLU A 156 -12.13 4.78 3.97
N THR A 157 -11.20 5.28 4.77
CA THR A 157 -10.37 6.44 4.41
C THR A 157 -9.49 6.12 3.19
N ILE A 158 -8.85 4.93 3.17
CA ILE A 158 -8.00 4.58 2.03
C ILE A 158 -8.82 4.35 0.75
N HIS A 159 -10.02 3.77 0.85
CA HIS A 159 -10.93 3.66 -0.28
C HIS A 159 -11.29 5.04 -0.85
N LYS A 160 -11.61 6.03 0.00
CA LYS A 160 -11.85 7.41 -0.47
C LYS A 160 -10.65 7.99 -1.20
N ALA A 161 -9.43 7.78 -0.68
CA ALA A 161 -8.21 8.23 -1.35
C ALA A 161 -8.06 7.56 -2.73
N LEU A 162 -8.15 6.23 -2.81
CA LEU A 162 -8.07 5.49 -4.08
C LEU A 162 -9.14 5.93 -5.08
N ALA A 163 -10.38 6.16 -4.62
CA ALA A 163 -11.45 6.65 -5.47
C ALA A 163 -11.13 8.04 -6.07
N VAL A 164 -10.53 8.95 -5.29
CA VAL A 164 -10.09 10.26 -5.78
C VAL A 164 -8.98 10.12 -6.83
N LEU A 165 -8.06 9.17 -6.65
CA LEU A 165 -6.89 9.02 -7.53
C LEU A 165 -7.24 8.32 -8.84
N PHE A 166 -8.08 7.29 -8.80
CA PHE A 166 -8.25 6.38 -9.94
C PHE A 166 -9.60 6.51 -10.65
N ASN A 167 -10.67 6.94 -9.98
CA ASN A 167 -11.96 7.10 -10.68
C ASN A 167 -12.03 8.43 -11.42
N ASP A 168 -12.66 8.46 -12.59
CA ASP A 168 -12.82 9.68 -13.41
C ASP A 168 -13.45 10.84 -12.64
N SER A 169 -14.44 10.54 -11.80
CA SER A 169 -15.10 11.51 -10.92
C SER A 169 -15.55 10.87 -9.62
N VAL A 170 -15.70 11.70 -8.58
CA VAL A 170 -16.27 11.32 -7.28
C VAL A 170 -17.30 12.35 -6.87
N SER A 171 -18.33 11.94 -6.14
CA SER A 171 -19.43 12.83 -5.73
C SER A 171 -19.04 13.86 -4.67
N PHE A 172 -17.93 13.65 -3.97
CA PHE A 172 -17.52 14.44 -2.80
C PHE A 172 -16.38 15.43 -3.06
N ALA A 173 -15.86 15.50 -4.30
CA ALA A 173 -14.80 16.43 -4.69
C ALA A 173 -15.08 17.02 -6.07
N SER A 174 -14.74 18.29 -6.26
CA SER A 174 -14.73 18.89 -7.61
C SER A 174 -13.64 18.25 -8.47
N ARG A 175 -13.84 18.27 -9.80
CA ARG A 175 -12.89 17.71 -10.77
C ARG A 175 -11.52 18.38 -10.66
N GLU A 176 -11.49 19.69 -10.45
CA GLU A 176 -10.27 20.49 -10.34
C GLU A 176 -9.46 20.09 -9.11
N GLN A 177 -10.13 19.89 -7.96
CA GLN A 177 -9.46 19.48 -6.73
C GLN A 177 -8.97 18.03 -6.80
N ALA A 178 -9.78 17.10 -7.31
CA ALA A 178 -9.36 15.72 -7.49
C ALA A 178 -8.14 15.64 -8.43
N ASN A 179 -8.18 16.36 -9.56
CA ASN A 179 -7.08 16.43 -10.53
C ASN A 179 -5.79 16.99 -9.95
N PHE A 180 -5.84 17.80 -8.88
CA PHE A 180 -4.63 18.26 -8.20
C PHE A 180 -3.85 17.10 -7.58
N LEU A 181 -4.55 16.13 -6.97
CA LEU A 181 -3.93 14.94 -6.37
C LEU A 181 -3.59 13.87 -7.41
N LYS A 182 -4.44 13.66 -8.43
CA LYS A 182 -4.21 12.66 -9.50
C LYS A 182 -2.91 12.84 -10.28
N LYS A 183 -2.36 14.07 -10.30
CA LYS A 183 -1.11 14.39 -11.00
C LYS A 183 0.14 14.17 -10.14
N ARG A 184 0.01 13.53 -8.97
CA ARG A 184 1.07 13.37 -7.97
C ARG A 184 1.38 11.90 -7.75
N ALA A 185 2.37 11.39 -8.49
CA ALA A 185 2.80 10.00 -8.40
C ALA A 185 3.27 9.61 -6.98
N ASP A 186 3.97 10.50 -6.28
CA ASP A 186 4.38 10.32 -4.89
C ASP A 186 3.19 10.07 -3.95
N PHE A 187 2.07 10.76 -4.16
CA PHE A 187 0.84 10.54 -3.40
C PHE A 187 0.13 9.24 -3.78
N HIS A 188 0.16 8.85 -5.07
CA HIS A 188 -0.32 7.52 -5.49
C HIS A 188 0.46 6.40 -4.79
N ILE A 189 1.79 6.49 -4.79
CA ILE A 189 2.69 5.54 -4.13
C ILE A 189 2.34 5.42 -2.64
N TYR A 190 2.15 6.54 -1.96
CA TYR A 190 1.75 6.57 -0.56
C TYR A 190 0.42 5.85 -0.30
N CYS A 191 -0.61 6.14 -1.10
CA CYS A 191 -1.92 5.51 -0.94
C CYS A 191 -1.87 4.00 -1.22
N LEU A 192 -1.17 3.58 -2.28
CA LEU A 192 -1.04 2.14 -2.59
C LEU A 192 -0.24 1.39 -1.51
N GLN A 193 0.86 1.96 -1.00
CA GLN A 193 1.61 1.38 0.12
C GLN A 193 0.77 1.24 1.40
N THR A 194 -0.02 2.28 1.69
CA THR A 194 -0.93 2.28 2.84
C THR A 194 -2.02 1.22 2.67
N CYS A 195 -2.54 1.05 1.45
CA CYS A 195 -3.53 0.02 1.13
C CYS A 195 -2.95 -1.40 1.33
N ILE A 196 -1.75 -1.67 0.83
CA ILE A 196 -1.02 -2.92 1.08
C ILE A 196 -0.86 -3.17 2.58
N GLN A 197 -0.47 -2.14 3.36
CA GLN A 197 -0.31 -2.30 4.80
C GLN A 197 -1.64 -2.65 5.50
N ILE A 198 -2.75 -2.04 5.08
CA ILE A 198 -4.10 -2.36 5.60
C ILE A 198 -4.47 -3.81 5.28
N PHE A 199 -4.17 -4.27 4.07
CA PHE A 199 -4.38 -5.67 3.67
C PHE A 199 -3.55 -6.63 4.54
N GLN A 200 -2.26 -6.36 4.71
CA GLN A 200 -1.39 -7.16 5.56
C GLN A 200 -1.86 -7.19 7.03
N ASN A 201 -2.30 -6.04 7.54
CA ASN A 201 -2.86 -5.93 8.89
C ASN A 201 -4.15 -6.75 9.05
N SER A 202 -4.98 -6.86 8.01
CA SER A 202 -6.20 -7.68 8.06
C SER A 202 -5.90 -9.18 8.18
N LYS A 203 -4.79 -9.65 7.58
CA LYS A 203 -4.38 -11.07 7.63
C LYS A 203 -3.92 -11.51 9.02
N ILE A 204 -3.36 -10.59 9.81
CA ILE A 204 -2.87 -10.89 11.17
C ILE A 204 -3.98 -10.92 12.22
N LEU A 205 -5.18 -10.38 11.92
CA LEU A 205 -6.32 -10.39 12.83
C LEU A 205 -6.74 -11.83 13.15
N ARG A 206 -7.19 -12.08 14.38
CA ARG A 206 -7.57 -13.42 14.87
C ARG A 206 -9.01 -13.45 15.37
N ASN A 207 -9.65 -14.61 15.23
CA ASN A 207 -10.94 -14.93 15.84
C ASN A 207 -12.01 -13.83 15.63
N VAL A 208 -12.53 -13.28 16.73
CA VAL A 208 -13.63 -12.31 16.77
C VAL A 208 -13.27 -11.01 16.04
N GLU A 209 -12.02 -10.55 16.12
CA GLU A 209 -11.59 -9.32 15.44
C GLU A 209 -11.65 -9.47 13.93
N ARG A 210 -11.20 -10.63 13.42
CA ARG A 210 -11.28 -10.95 11.99
C ARG A 210 -12.72 -11.01 11.51
N GLN A 211 -13.61 -11.64 12.28
CA GLN A 211 -15.03 -11.72 11.91
C GLN A 211 -15.69 -10.34 11.86
N LYS A 212 -15.48 -9.51 12.89
CA LYS A 212 -15.98 -8.13 12.93
C LYS A 212 -15.45 -7.30 11.76
N HIS A 213 -14.15 -7.43 11.46
CA HIS A 213 -13.52 -6.73 10.32
C HIS A 213 -14.14 -7.16 8.99
N ARG A 214 -14.39 -8.46 8.81
CA ARG A 214 -15.05 -8.98 7.61
C ARG A 214 -16.43 -8.37 7.45
N GLU A 215 -17.27 -8.45 8.47
CA GLU A 215 -18.65 -7.96 8.44
C GLU A 215 -18.74 -6.44 8.21
N SER A 216 -17.83 -5.66 8.80
CA SER A 216 -17.85 -4.21 8.68
C SER A 216 -17.26 -3.69 7.37
N CYS A 217 -16.26 -4.38 6.81
CA CYS A 217 -15.46 -3.86 5.70
C CYS A 217 -15.74 -4.53 4.35
N GLU A 218 -16.47 -5.65 4.29
CA GLU A 218 -16.69 -6.43 3.05
C GLU A 218 -17.04 -5.55 1.83
N LYS A 219 -18.05 -4.68 1.97
CA LYS A 219 -18.51 -3.80 0.90
C LYS A 219 -17.45 -2.81 0.43
N ILE A 220 -16.56 -2.39 1.32
CA ILE A 220 -15.50 -1.44 0.99
C ILE A 220 -14.38 -2.18 0.25
N TYR A 221 -14.05 -3.40 0.67
CA TYR A 221 -13.12 -4.25 -0.08
C TYR A 221 -13.61 -4.52 -1.51
N LEU A 222 -14.93 -4.68 -1.73
CA LEU A 222 -15.48 -4.91 -3.07
C LEU A 222 -15.15 -3.73 -3.98
N LYS A 223 -15.42 -2.52 -3.49
CA LYS A 223 -15.12 -1.27 -4.20
C LYS A 223 -13.63 -1.04 -4.42
N ILE A 224 -12.78 -1.38 -3.45
CA ILE A 224 -11.33 -1.29 -3.63
C ILE A 224 -10.90 -2.26 -4.73
N GLY A 225 -11.37 -3.51 -4.71
CA GLY A 225 -11.09 -4.51 -5.74
C GLY A 225 -11.50 -4.03 -7.14
N GLU A 226 -12.70 -3.46 -7.27
CA GLU A 226 -13.19 -2.85 -8.51
C GLU A 226 -12.25 -1.73 -8.99
N ILE A 227 -11.86 -0.80 -8.10
CA ILE A 227 -10.94 0.29 -8.45
C ILE A 227 -9.60 -0.24 -8.93
N LEU A 228 -9.00 -1.19 -8.21
CA LEU A 228 -7.70 -1.76 -8.55
C LEU A 228 -7.78 -2.52 -9.88
N HIS A 229 -8.77 -3.38 -10.05
CA HIS A 229 -8.91 -4.16 -11.27
C HIS A 229 -9.17 -3.25 -12.49
N LYS A 230 -10.19 -2.39 -12.43
CA LYS A 230 -10.59 -1.55 -13.55
C LYS A 230 -9.53 -0.53 -13.95
N ASN A 231 -8.94 0.16 -12.98
CA ASN A 231 -8.08 1.31 -13.26
C ASN A 231 -6.59 1.00 -13.23
N ILE A 232 -6.18 -0.15 -12.67
CA ILE A 232 -4.77 -0.58 -12.66
C ILE A 232 -4.57 -1.79 -13.56
N ILE A 233 -5.33 -2.88 -13.38
CA ILE A 233 -5.12 -4.11 -14.17
C ILE A 233 -5.56 -3.91 -15.62
N CYS A 234 -6.81 -3.49 -15.85
CA CYS A 234 -7.32 -3.29 -17.21
C CYS A 234 -6.70 -2.10 -17.94
N ASN A 235 -6.05 -1.18 -17.22
CA ASN A 235 -5.46 0.04 -17.77
C ASN A 235 -3.95 0.14 -17.47
N LEU A 236 -3.28 -0.99 -17.27
CA LEU A 236 -1.88 -1.05 -16.86
C LEU A 236 -0.95 -0.24 -17.77
N PRO A 237 -1.06 -0.28 -19.11
CA PRO A 237 -0.18 0.50 -19.99
C PRO A 237 -0.25 2.01 -19.72
N ALA A 238 -1.45 2.56 -19.49
CA ALA A 238 -1.62 3.98 -19.19
C ALA A 238 -1.09 4.35 -17.80
N VAL A 239 -1.21 3.46 -16.82
CA VAL A 239 -0.62 3.67 -15.49
C VAL A 239 0.91 3.66 -15.58
N GLN A 240 1.47 2.77 -16.39
CA GLN A 240 2.91 2.68 -16.64
C GLN A 240 3.43 3.92 -17.37
N GLU A 241 2.69 4.45 -18.34
CA GLU A 241 3.02 5.72 -19.01
C GLU A 241 2.98 6.91 -18.03
N PHE A 242 2.05 6.89 -17.08
CA PHE A 242 1.97 7.92 -16.04
C PHE A 242 3.17 7.88 -15.08
N ASP A 243 3.43 6.72 -14.48
CA ASP A 243 4.56 6.48 -13.58
C ASP A 243 4.78 4.96 -13.38
N GLU A 244 6.00 4.51 -13.64
CA GLU A 244 6.36 3.08 -13.58
C GLU A 244 6.30 2.50 -12.16
N ASP A 245 6.73 3.27 -11.14
CA ASP A 245 6.69 2.82 -9.75
C ASP A 245 5.24 2.70 -9.26
N VAL A 246 4.35 3.60 -9.72
CA VAL A 246 2.89 3.50 -9.46
C VAL A 246 2.31 2.24 -10.11
N ALA A 247 2.70 1.90 -11.34
CA ALA A 247 2.24 0.68 -12.01
C ALA A 247 2.67 -0.58 -11.26
N ILE A 248 3.96 -0.69 -10.92
CA ILE A 248 4.53 -1.82 -10.17
C ILE A 248 3.83 -1.98 -8.82
N LEU A 249 3.73 -0.90 -8.05
CA LEU A 249 3.10 -0.93 -6.73
C LEU A 249 1.59 -1.18 -6.83
N GLY A 250 0.94 -0.72 -7.89
CA GLY A 250 -0.47 -1.01 -8.19
C GLY A 250 -0.71 -2.51 -8.39
N LEU A 251 0.18 -3.19 -9.12
CA LEU A 251 0.16 -4.65 -9.28
C LEU A 251 0.42 -5.37 -7.96
N GLU A 252 1.40 -4.92 -7.17
CA GLU A 252 1.66 -5.48 -5.83
C GLU A 252 0.44 -5.31 -4.91
N CYS A 253 -0.24 -4.17 -4.99
CA CYS A 253 -1.46 -3.88 -4.26
C CYS A 253 -2.61 -4.80 -4.67
N PHE A 254 -2.78 -5.05 -5.98
CA PHE A 254 -3.77 -6.00 -6.49
C PHE A 254 -3.46 -7.45 -6.08
N LYS A 255 -2.20 -7.87 -6.14
CA LYS A 255 -1.76 -9.19 -5.65
C LYS A 255 -2.10 -9.39 -4.17
N GLU A 256 -1.77 -8.40 -3.35
CA GLU A 256 -2.04 -8.42 -1.91
C GLU A 256 -3.55 -8.38 -1.62
N PHE A 257 -4.34 -7.65 -2.42
CA PHE A 257 -5.80 -7.72 -2.38
C PHE A 257 -6.29 -9.14 -2.63
N CYS A 258 -5.87 -9.78 -3.74
CA CYS A 258 -6.21 -11.17 -4.05
C CYS A 258 -5.85 -12.12 -2.90
N ASP A 259 -4.71 -11.92 -2.24
CA ASP A 259 -4.31 -12.71 -1.07
C ASP A 259 -5.31 -12.58 0.09
N VAL A 260 -5.69 -11.35 0.43
CA VAL A 260 -6.70 -11.09 1.47
C VAL A 260 -8.04 -11.72 1.10
N MET A 261 -8.42 -11.70 -0.18
CA MET A 261 -9.67 -12.31 -0.63
C MET A 261 -9.65 -13.82 -0.48
N CYS A 262 -8.53 -14.45 -0.85
CA CYS A 262 -8.33 -15.89 -0.74
C CYS A 262 -8.08 -16.39 0.69
N THR A 263 -7.82 -15.52 1.68
CA THR A 263 -7.43 -15.95 3.04
C THR A 263 -8.33 -15.43 4.16
N VAL A 264 -8.80 -14.19 4.06
CA VAL A 264 -9.63 -13.53 5.08
C VAL A 264 -11.11 -13.54 4.67
N PHE A 265 -11.39 -13.35 3.38
CA PHE A 265 -12.75 -13.23 2.83
C PHE A 265 -13.15 -14.41 1.93
N THR A 266 -12.66 -15.62 2.23
CA THR A 266 -12.85 -16.81 1.38
C THR A 266 -14.30 -17.08 0.97
N GLY A 267 -15.25 -16.93 1.89
CA GLY A 267 -16.68 -17.16 1.63
C GLY A 267 -17.33 -16.16 0.67
N GLU A 268 -16.69 -15.02 0.44
CA GLU A 268 -17.18 -13.97 -0.45
C GLU A 268 -16.40 -13.92 -1.77
N LEU A 269 -15.33 -14.71 -1.93
CA LEU A 269 -14.41 -14.62 -3.07
C LEU A 269 -15.13 -14.65 -4.44
N SER A 270 -16.14 -15.50 -4.60
CA SER A 270 -16.92 -15.58 -5.84
C SER A 270 -17.71 -14.29 -6.14
N LYS A 271 -18.24 -13.64 -5.09
CA LYS A 271 -18.91 -12.34 -5.21
C LYS A 271 -17.90 -11.26 -5.58
N PHE A 272 -16.71 -11.27 -4.96
CA PHE A 272 -15.63 -10.35 -5.32
C PHE A 272 -15.21 -10.50 -6.78
N LEU A 273 -14.99 -11.73 -7.23
CA LEU A 273 -14.61 -12.00 -8.62
C LEU A 273 -15.72 -11.60 -9.59
N ALA A 274 -16.99 -11.71 -9.22
CA ALA A 274 -18.09 -11.26 -10.08
C ALA A 274 -18.18 -9.74 -10.25
N GLU A 275 -17.70 -8.96 -9.28
CA GLU A 275 -17.65 -7.50 -9.41
C GLU A 275 -16.48 -7.04 -10.30
N ILE A 276 -15.41 -7.84 -10.40
CA ILE A 276 -14.20 -7.46 -11.15
C ILE A 276 -14.06 -8.19 -12.48
N CYS A 277 -14.63 -9.38 -12.62
CA CYS A 277 -14.57 -10.22 -13.81
C CYS A 277 -15.98 -10.69 -14.20
N GLU A 278 -16.26 -10.65 -15.50
CA GLU A 278 -17.28 -11.52 -16.09
C GLU A 278 -16.58 -12.88 -16.32
N PRO A 279 -17.11 -14.03 -15.89
CA PRO A 279 -18.53 -14.35 -15.76
C PRO A 279 -19.16 -14.24 -14.37
N SER A 280 -20.50 -14.29 -14.35
CA SER A 280 -21.33 -14.23 -13.15
C SER A 280 -21.07 -15.41 -12.19
N PRO A 281 -21.41 -15.27 -10.88
CA PRO A 281 -21.18 -16.32 -9.87
C PRO A 281 -21.78 -17.69 -10.22
N SER A 282 -22.81 -17.71 -11.07
CA SER A 282 -23.50 -18.91 -11.56
C SER A 282 -22.63 -19.84 -12.40
N GLU A 283 -21.55 -19.34 -13.01
CA GLU A 283 -20.60 -20.16 -13.78
C GLU A 283 -19.57 -20.87 -12.90
N GLY A 284 -19.58 -20.58 -11.59
CA GLY A 284 -18.74 -21.22 -10.60
C GLY A 284 -17.40 -20.52 -10.40
N LEU A 285 -16.84 -20.70 -9.20
CA LEU A 285 -15.60 -20.05 -8.78
C LEU A 285 -14.41 -20.36 -9.71
N SER A 286 -14.34 -21.59 -10.23
CA SER A 286 -13.29 -22.01 -11.17
C SER A 286 -13.30 -21.19 -12.46
N ALA A 287 -14.46 -20.97 -13.07
CA ALA A 287 -14.58 -20.16 -14.30
C ALA A 287 -14.16 -18.70 -14.07
N GLN A 288 -14.56 -18.13 -12.93
CA GLN A 288 -14.21 -16.76 -12.56
C GLN A 288 -12.69 -16.58 -12.38
N ILE A 289 -12.03 -17.53 -11.70
CA ILE A 289 -10.58 -17.47 -11.50
C ILE A 289 -9.83 -17.65 -12.82
N ILE A 290 -10.25 -18.60 -13.66
CA ILE A 290 -9.64 -18.79 -14.98
C ILE A 290 -9.79 -17.53 -15.84
N THR A 291 -10.92 -16.83 -15.75
CA THR A 291 -11.11 -15.58 -16.49
C THR A 291 -10.20 -14.46 -15.97
N LEU A 292 -10.06 -14.32 -14.65
CA LEU A 292 -9.08 -13.40 -14.07
C LEU A 292 -7.66 -13.76 -14.52
N ILE A 293 -7.29 -15.03 -14.48
CA ILE A 293 -5.97 -15.50 -14.96
C ILE A 293 -5.78 -15.14 -16.43
N ALA A 294 -6.78 -15.36 -17.28
CA ALA A 294 -6.70 -15.00 -18.70
C ALA A 294 -6.46 -13.50 -18.91
N SER A 295 -7.05 -12.63 -18.07
CA SER A 295 -6.77 -11.20 -18.12
C SER A 295 -5.31 -10.87 -17.75
N LEU A 296 -4.73 -11.59 -16.79
CA LEU A 296 -3.33 -11.43 -16.40
C LEU A 296 -2.37 -12.01 -17.44
N GLN A 297 -2.73 -13.13 -18.08
CA GLN A 297 -1.98 -13.72 -19.20
C GLN A 297 -1.83 -12.74 -20.35
N LYS A 298 -2.91 -12.04 -20.71
CA LYS A 298 -2.88 -11.03 -21.76
C LYS A 298 -1.84 -9.94 -21.49
N LEU A 299 -1.72 -9.48 -20.25
CA LEU A 299 -0.72 -8.47 -19.85
C LEU A 299 0.71 -9.02 -19.95
N VAL A 300 0.92 -10.29 -19.64
CA VAL A 300 2.22 -10.96 -19.83
C VAL A 300 2.56 -11.09 -21.31
N ASP A 301 1.60 -11.50 -22.14
CA ASP A 301 1.80 -11.65 -23.58
C ASP A 301 2.10 -10.28 -24.24
N GLU A 302 1.38 -9.22 -23.87
CA GLU A 302 1.64 -7.85 -24.31
C GLU A 302 3.07 -7.44 -23.94
N TYR A 303 3.51 -7.70 -22.70
CA TYR A 303 4.87 -7.38 -22.24
C TYR A 303 5.97 -8.07 -23.05
N TYR A 304 5.82 -9.35 -23.39
CA TYR A 304 6.82 -10.11 -24.16
C TYR A 304 6.73 -9.90 -25.68
N THR A 305 5.63 -9.31 -26.18
CA THR A 305 5.45 -8.98 -27.60
C THR A 305 6.05 -7.61 -27.94
N GLU A 306 6.05 -6.67 -26.98
CA GLU A 306 6.77 -5.41 -27.11
C GLU A 306 8.29 -5.72 -27.14
N GLU A 307 9.02 -5.21 -28.14
CA GLU A 307 10.49 -5.26 -28.15
C GLU A 307 11.03 -4.35 -27.03
N VAL A 308 11.00 -4.86 -25.79
CA VAL A 308 11.45 -4.12 -24.61
C VAL A 308 12.99 -4.12 -24.59
N GLU A 309 13.59 -3.10 -25.21
CA GLU A 309 15.05 -2.87 -25.15
C GLU A 309 15.55 -2.37 -23.78
N GLU A 310 14.70 -2.24 -22.75
CA GLU A 310 15.08 -1.60 -21.47
C GLU A 310 15.46 -2.57 -20.34
N GLU A 311 16.72 -2.46 -19.88
CA GLU A 311 17.18 -3.04 -18.62
C GLU A 311 16.67 -2.23 -17.41
N GLY A 312 15.73 -2.78 -16.62
CA GLY A 312 15.28 -2.07 -15.40
C GLY A 312 14.06 -2.63 -14.69
N ALA A 313 13.34 -1.73 -14.00
CA ALA A 313 12.18 -2.00 -13.15
C ALA A 313 10.99 -2.63 -13.90
N LYS A 314 10.91 -2.45 -15.22
CA LYS A 314 9.93 -3.11 -16.12
C LYS A 314 9.92 -4.63 -15.98
N LYS A 315 11.08 -5.25 -15.67
CA LYS A 315 11.18 -6.69 -15.42
C LYS A 315 10.40 -7.17 -14.19
N LYS A 316 9.96 -6.28 -13.30
CA LYS A 316 9.14 -6.66 -12.13
C LYS A 316 7.68 -6.92 -12.48
N ILE A 317 7.15 -6.28 -13.52
CA ILE A 317 5.75 -6.42 -13.92
C ILE A 317 5.40 -7.88 -14.21
N PRO A 318 6.08 -8.59 -15.15
CA PRO A 318 5.74 -9.99 -15.43
C PRO A 318 5.93 -10.88 -14.20
N VAL A 319 6.94 -10.61 -13.36
CA VAL A 319 7.14 -11.34 -12.09
C VAL A 319 5.92 -11.23 -11.18
N ILE A 320 5.42 -10.02 -10.93
CA ILE A 320 4.27 -9.80 -10.05
C ILE A 320 3.00 -10.45 -10.63
N LEU A 321 2.82 -10.40 -11.95
CA LEU A 321 1.70 -11.06 -12.63
C LEU A 321 1.75 -12.59 -12.42
N PHE A 322 2.91 -13.22 -12.63
CA PHE A 322 3.10 -14.66 -12.36
C PHE A 322 2.88 -15.03 -10.90
N GLU A 323 3.40 -14.23 -9.97
CA GLU A 323 3.19 -14.45 -8.54
C GLU A 323 1.70 -14.33 -8.17
N THR A 324 0.96 -13.43 -8.82
CA THR A 324 -0.48 -13.27 -8.63
C THR A 324 -1.26 -14.47 -9.15
N MET A 325 -0.96 -14.93 -10.37
CA MET A 325 -1.56 -16.16 -10.93
C MET A 325 -1.27 -17.37 -10.04
N THR A 326 -0.03 -17.53 -9.59
CA THR A 326 0.40 -18.60 -8.67
C THR A 326 -0.36 -18.54 -7.35
N LEU A 327 -0.52 -17.34 -6.78
CA LEU A 327 -1.29 -17.15 -5.56
C LEU A 327 -2.75 -17.58 -5.74
N LEU A 328 -3.40 -17.15 -6.83
CA LEU A 328 -4.79 -17.48 -7.12
C LEU A 328 -4.96 -18.99 -7.27
N LEU A 329 -4.12 -19.64 -8.08
CA LEU A 329 -4.17 -21.09 -8.32
C LEU A 329 -3.92 -21.89 -7.04
N ASN A 330 -2.94 -21.50 -6.22
CA ASN A 330 -2.60 -22.24 -5.01
C ASN A 330 -3.64 -22.12 -3.90
N LYS A 331 -4.30 -20.96 -3.79
CA LYS A 331 -5.24 -20.68 -2.69
C LYS A 331 -6.70 -20.97 -3.02
N THR A 332 -6.98 -21.41 -4.24
CA THR A 332 -8.32 -21.73 -4.69
C THR A 332 -8.41 -23.16 -5.18
N THR A 333 -9.56 -23.79 -4.90
CA THR A 333 -9.89 -25.11 -5.44
C THR A 333 -10.51 -24.92 -6.82
N ILE A 334 -9.76 -25.24 -7.86
CA ILE A 334 -10.26 -25.25 -9.24
C ILE A 334 -10.45 -26.70 -9.67
N THR A 335 -11.56 -26.98 -10.34
CA THR A 335 -11.95 -28.32 -10.80
C THR A 335 -10.96 -28.88 -11.83
N ALA A 336 -10.67 -30.18 -11.73
CA ALA A 336 -9.81 -30.91 -12.67
C ALA A 336 -10.28 -30.71 -14.12
N GLY A 337 -9.33 -30.64 -15.06
CA GLY A 337 -9.61 -30.43 -16.49
C GLY A 337 -9.95 -28.98 -16.90
N SER A 338 -10.01 -28.02 -15.96
CA SER A 338 -10.23 -26.60 -16.28
C SER A 338 -8.95 -25.86 -16.68
N TYR A 339 -7.79 -26.51 -16.62
CA TYR A 339 -6.48 -25.88 -16.83
C TYR A 339 -5.88 -26.08 -18.23
N GLY A 340 -6.53 -26.83 -19.13
CA GLY A 340 -5.91 -27.23 -20.41
C GLY A 340 -5.33 -26.05 -21.23
N ALA A 341 -6.06 -24.94 -21.31
CA ALA A 341 -5.58 -23.74 -22.00
C ALA A 341 -4.40 -23.06 -21.27
N LEU A 342 -4.49 -22.95 -19.94
CA LEU A 342 -3.42 -22.40 -19.10
C LEU A 342 -2.14 -23.24 -19.18
N PHE A 343 -2.27 -24.56 -19.12
CA PHE A 343 -1.16 -25.50 -19.23
C PHE A 343 -0.47 -25.38 -20.60
N GLY A 344 -1.25 -25.32 -21.68
CA GLY A 344 -0.75 -25.09 -23.03
C GLY A 344 0.03 -23.78 -23.15
N TRP A 345 -0.49 -22.70 -22.57
CA TRP A 345 0.17 -21.39 -22.54
C TRP A 345 1.49 -21.42 -21.75
N LEU A 346 1.49 -21.97 -20.52
CA LEU A 346 2.69 -22.12 -19.70
C LEU A 346 3.77 -22.95 -20.39
N THR A 347 3.38 -24.03 -21.06
CA THR A 347 4.29 -24.88 -21.85
C THR A 347 4.86 -24.13 -23.06
N GLY A 348 4.07 -23.25 -23.67
CA GLY A 348 4.52 -22.36 -24.74
C GLY A 348 5.58 -21.38 -24.26
N LEU A 349 5.31 -20.70 -23.13
CA LEU A 349 6.27 -19.80 -22.50
C LEU A 349 7.56 -20.51 -22.10
N ALA A 350 7.47 -21.70 -21.49
CA ALA A 350 8.65 -22.46 -21.06
C ALA A 350 9.64 -22.79 -22.21
N LYS A 351 9.21 -22.69 -23.47
CA LYS A 351 10.04 -22.91 -24.67
C LYS A 351 10.70 -21.64 -25.20
N MET A 352 10.40 -20.46 -24.65
CA MET A 352 11.02 -19.20 -25.05
C MET A 352 12.45 -19.11 -24.52
N GLU A 353 13.38 -18.67 -25.37
CA GLU A 353 14.82 -18.64 -25.05
C GLU A 353 15.23 -17.49 -24.09
N ASN A 354 14.38 -16.46 -23.94
CA ASN A 354 14.73 -15.21 -23.24
C ASN A 354 13.89 -14.94 -21.97
N ILE A 355 13.49 -15.97 -21.23
CA ILE A 355 12.75 -15.79 -19.97
C ILE A 355 13.68 -15.62 -18.77
N GLU A 356 13.37 -14.66 -17.90
CA GLU A 356 14.09 -14.46 -16.65
C GLU A 356 14.00 -15.69 -15.72
N THR A 357 15.11 -16.05 -15.05
CA THR A 357 15.20 -17.28 -14.25
C THR A 357 14.12 -17.42 -13.17
N ASN A 358 13.75 -16.32 -12.51
CA ASN A 358 12.69 -16.31 -11.49
C ASN A 358 11.30 -16.56 -12.09
N ILE A 359 11.05 -16.08 -13.30
CA ILE A 359 9.81 -16.33 -14.04
C ILE A 359 9.79 -17.78 -14.52
N ALA A 360 10.90 -18.29 -15.05
CA ALA A 360 11.01 -19.69 -15.44
C ALA A 360 10.72 -20.66 -14.27
N LEU A 361 11.23 -20.36 -13.07
CA LEU A 361 10.91 -21.12 -11.86
C LEU A 361 9.42 -21.07 -11.51
N SER A 362 8.80 -19.89 -11.64
CA SER A 362 7.36 -19.71 -11.38
C SER A 362 6.51 -20.50 -12.39
N ILE A 363 6.89 -20.48 -13.68
CA ILE A 363 6.25 -21.27 -14.74
C ILE A 363 6.33 -22.76 -14.42
N LEU A 364 7.52 -23.27 -14.07
CA LEU A 364 7.70 -24.69 -13.72
C LEU A 364 6.85 -25.08 -12.50
N GLN A 365 6.83 -24.25 -11.45
CA GLN A 365 5.99 -24.50 -10.28
C GLN A 365 4.50 -24.55 -10.63
N LEU A 366 4.03 -23.66 -11.50
CA LEU A 366 2.65 -23.64 -11.97
C LEU A 366 2.30 -24.89 -12.78
N ILE A 367 3.18 -25.31 -13.70
CA ILE A 367 3.01 -26.53 -14.50
C ILE A 367 2.88 -27.74 -13.58
N THR A 368 3.83 -27.94 -12.64
CA THR A 368 3.79 -29.06 -11.70
C THR A 368 2.54 -29.04 -10.83
N ASN A 369 2.13 -27.86 -10.33
CA ASN A 369 0.92 -27.75 -9.52
C ASN A 369 -0.36 -28.10 -10.29
N ILE A 370 -0.41 -27.83 -11.60
CA ILE A 370 -1.53 -28.20 -12.46
C ILE A 370 -1.52 -29.72 -12.69
N GLU A 371 -0.36 -30.30 -13.03
CA GLU A 371 -0.21 -31.74 -13.28
C GLU A 371 -0.55 -32.59 -12.05
N ASP A 372 -0.06 -32.20 -10.87
CA ASP A 372 -0.35 -32.89 -9.61
C ASP A 372 -1.88 -32.94 -9.38
N ARG A 373 -2.57 -31.82 -9.61
CA ARG A 373 -4.03 -31.71 -9.42
C ARG A 373 -4.84 -32.45 -10.47
N ASP A 374 -4.39 -32.51 -11.71
CA ASP A 374 -5.05 -33.30 -12.75
C ASP A 374 -4.81 -34.81 -12.57
N SER A 375 -3.77 -35.22 -11.81
CA SER A 375 -3.49 -36.62 -11.49
C SER A 375 -4.22 -37.15 -10.24
N GLU A 376 -4.67 -36.27 -9.34
CA GLU A 376 -5.41 -36.62 -8.11
C GLU A 376 -6.91 -36.90 -8.33
N TYR A 377 -7.44 -36.65 -9.54
CA TYR A 377 -8.84 -36.89 -9.94
C TYR A 377 -8.92 -37.90 -11.09
#